data_AF-A0A924WU91-F1
#
_entry.id   AF-A0A924WU91-F1
#
_cell.length_a   1.000
_cell.length_b   1.000
_cell.length_c   1.000
_cell.angle_alpha   90.00
_cell.angle_beta   90.00
_cell.angle_gamma   90.00
#
_symmetry.space_group_name_H-M   'P 1'
#
loop_
_entity.id
_entity.type
_entity.pdbx_description
1 polymer ?
#
loop_
_entity_poly.entity_id
_entity_poly.type
_entity_poly.pdbx_seq_one_letter_code
_entity_poly.pdbx_strand_id
1 'polypeptide(L)'
;HTAAPATKPAAHAAVDLERSMKAMERSLKQLERQAKDESQSESSLRIVAELQQHVLTAKLGVPHTPDNFTPEQTIGAVLSYRKRMGILLQQLVDLETAILDKNQKKIADTLTAIHNTEKAGHEQFNVKEH
;
A
#
# COMPACT_ATOMS: atom_id res chain seq x y z
N HIS A 1 39.57 21.49 -5.62
CA HIS A 1 38.27 20.90 -5.99
C HIS A 1 37.57 20.43 -4.72
N THR A 2 36.46 21.08 -4.39
CA THR A 2 35.58 20.78 -3.25
C THR A 2 34.80 19.49 -3.50
N ALA A 3 35.00 18.47 -2.67
CA ALA A 3 34.11 17.31 -2.60
C ALA A 3 32.94 17.65 -1.68
N ALA A 4 31.74 17.78 -2.25
CA ALA A 4 30.49 17.91 -1.48
C ALA A 4 30.10 16.54 -0.88
N PRO A 5 29.51 16.49 0.33
CA PRO A 5 29.14 15.23 0.97
C PRO A 5 27.90 14.66 0.30
N ALA A 6 28.04 13.49 -0.33
CA ALA A 6 26.92 12.68 -0.78
C ALA A 6 26.32 11.96 0.42
N THR A 7 25.25 12.48 1.03
CA THR A 7 24.39 11.69 1.96
C THR A 7 23.17 12.52 2.37
N LYS A 8 22.01 12.36 1.70
CA LYS A 8 20.65 12.58 2.27
C LYS A 8 19.38 12.32 1.43
N PRO A 9 19.37 11.80 0.18
CA PRO A 9 18.08 11.48 -0.47
C PRO A 9 17.43 10.17 0.01
N ALA A 10 18.24 9.10 0.17
CA ALA A 10 17.72 7.75 0.38
C ALA A 10 17.10 7.52 1.77
N ALA A 11 17.64 8.17 2.82
CA ALA A 11 17.16 8.00 4.19
C ALA A 11 15.78 8.65 4.42
N HIS A 12 15.50 9.79 3.79
CA HIS A 12 14.17 10.42 3.86
C HIS A 12 13.12 9.56 3.16
N ALA A 13 13.41 9.08 1.95
CA ALA A 13 12.50 8.22 1.19
C ALA A 13 12.10 6.93 1.93
N ALA A 14 13.02 6.34 2.72
CA ALA A 14 12.73 5.16 3.54
C ALA A 14 11.80 5.47 4.73
N VAL A 15 11.99 6.62 5.40
CA VAL A 15 11.12 7.07 6.50
C VAL A 15 9.71 7.40 6.00
N ASP A 16 9.60 8.01 4.81
CA ASP A 16 8.32 8.29 4.17
C ASP A 16 7.58 7.02 3.74
N LEU A 17 8.32 5.99 3.31
CA LEU A 17 7.75 4.68 2.99
C LEU A 17 7.17 3.98 4.24
N GLU A 18 7.94 3.88 5.31
CA GLU A 18 7.48 3.22 6.54
C GLU A 18 6.24 3.94 7.12
N ARG A 19 6.26 5.27 7.13
CA ARG A 19 5.11 6.08 7.55
C ARG A 19 3.89 5.81 6.68
N SER A 20 4.06 5.74 5.37
CA SER A 20 2.98 5.47 4.42
C SER A 20 2.39 4.08 4.65
N MET A 21 3.23 3.05 4.86
CA MET A 21 2.78 1.68 5.13
C MET A 21 1.96 1.60 6.43
N LYS A 22 2.43 2.23 7.52
CA LYS A 22 1.66 2.30 8.78
C LYS A 22 0.34 3.03 8.63
N ALA A 23 0.31 4.09 7.81
CA ALA A 23 -0.93 4.80 7.51
C ALA A 23 -1.90 3.92 6.70
N MET A 24 -1.40 3.20 5.69
CA MET A 24 -2.19 2.26 4.91
C MET A 24 -2.85 1.19 5.78
N GLU A 25 -2.09 0.57 6.67
CA GLU A 25 -2.58 -0.48 7.57
C GLU A 25 -3.71 0.03 8.49
N ARG A 26 -3.55 1.25 9.04
CA ARG A 26 -4.58 1.88 9.87
C ARG A 26 -5.86 2.17 9.09
N SER A 27 -5.71 2.76 7.90
CA SER A 27 -6.86 3.06 7.02
C SER A 27 -7.57 1.77 6.60
N LEU A 28 -6.84 0.69 6.28
CA LEU A 28 -7.43 -0.58 5.91
C LEU A 28 -8.20 -1.21 7.10
N LYS A 29 -7.58 -1.29 8.28
CA LYS A 29 -8.24 -1.79 9.50
C LYS A 29 -9.50 -0.99 9.84
N GLN A 30 -9.49 0.32 9.62
CA GLN A 30 -10.67 1.15 9.80
C GLN A 30 -11.73 0.82 8.75
N LEU A 31 -11.35 0.74 7.47
CA LEU A 31 -12.24 0.45 6.36
C LEU A 31 -12.93 -0.91 6.49
N GLU A 32 -12.21 -1.96 6.89
CA GLU A 32 -12.77 -3.30 7.13
C GLU A 32 -13.92 -3.30 8.15
N ARG A 33 -13.89 -2.40 9.13
CA ARG A 33 -14.91 -2.31 10.19
C ARG A 33 -16.19 -1.62 9.74
N GLN A 34 -16.12 -0.73 8.75
CA GLN A 34 -17.25 0.15 8.40
C GLN A 34 -17.69 0.08 6.93
N ALA A 35 -16.89 -0.45 6.01
CA ALA A 35 -17.21 -0.44 4.58
C ALA A 35 -18.46 -1.28 4.22
N LYS A 36 -18.84 -2.23 5.08
CA LYS A 36 -20.07 -3.04 4.95
C LYS A 36 -21.32 -2.36 5.54
N ASP A 37 -21.16 -1.22 6.20
CA ASP A 37 -22.25 -0.42 6.75
C ASP A 37 -22.59 0.72 5.77
N GLU A 38 -23.78 0.66 5.18
CA GLU A 38 -24.25 1.69 4.23
C GLU A 38 -24.40 3.07 4.86
N SER A 39 -24.65 3.15 6.16
CA SER A 39 -24.70 4.44 6.87
C SER A 39 -23.33 5.12 6.95
N GLN A 40 -22.26 4.34 6.74
CA GLN A 40 -20.87 4.78 6.74
C GLN A 40 -20.29 4.90 5.32
N SER A 41 -21.09 4.88 4.26
CA SER A 41 -20.56 4.94 2.89
C SER A 41 -19.71 6.19 2.65
N GLU A 42 -20.15 7.37 3.10
CA GLU A 42 -19.40 8.62 2.90
C GLU A 42 -18.07 8.61 3.67
N SER A 43 -18.08 8.19 4.94
CA SER A 43 -16.86 8.08 5.74
C SER A 43 -15.91 7.02 5.15
N SER A 44 -16.45 5.91 4.63
CA SER A 44 -15.68 4.86 3.98
C SER A 44 -15.02 5.32 2.69
N LEU A 45 -15.73 6.11 1.86
CA LEU A 45 -15.15 6.70 0.65
C LEU A 45 -13.97 7.65 0.97
N ARG A 46 -14.08 8.44 2.04
CA ARG A 46 -12.95 9.29 2.48
C ARG A 46 -11.73 8.46 2.87
N ILE A 47 -11.93 7.37 3.63
CA ILE A 47 -10.84 6.46 4.00
C ILE A 47 -10.22 5.80 2.76
N VAL A 48 -11.04 5.40 1.78
CA VAL A 48 -10.54 4.82 0.52
C VAL A 48 -9.66 5.83 -0.21
N ALA A 49 -10.08 7.09 -0.32
CA ALA A 49 -9.29 8.15 -0.95
C ALA A 49 -7.95 8.40 -0.22
N GLU A 50 -7.96 8.46 1.11
CA GLU A 50 -6.74 8.57 1.92
C GLU A 50 -5.81 7.37 1.71
N LEU A 51 -6.36 6.16 1.69
CA LEU A 51 -5.62 4.92 1.45
C LEU A 51 -4.99 4.92 0.04
N GLN A 52 -5.72 5.34 -0.99
CA GLN A 52 -5.19 5.50 -2.35
C GLN A 52 -4.00 6.48 -2.38
N GLN A 53 -4.10 7.61 -1.67
CA GLN A 53 -3.00 8.58 -1.58
C GLN A 53 -1.76 7.97 -0.90
N HIS A 54 -1.95 7.21 0.18
CA HIS A 54 -0.85 6.52 0.85
C HIS A 54 -0.21 5.46 -0.05
N VAL A 55 -0.99 4.70 -0.81
CA VAL A 55 -0.49 3.72 -1.80
C VAL A 55 0.32 4.42 -2.89
N LEU A 56 -0.14 5.54 -3.42
CA LEU A 56 0.61 6.32 -4.42
C LEU A 56 1.94 6.81 -3.86
N THR A 57 1.94 7.32 -2.63
CA THR A 57 3.16 7.76 -1.94
C THR A 57 4.12 6.60 -1.73
N ALA A 58 3.63 5.48 -1.20
CA ALA A 58 4.42 4.27 -0.98
C ALA A 58 5.00 3.71 -2.29
N LYS A 59 4.21 3.71 -3.39
CA LYS A 59 4.63 3.21 -4.70
C LYS A 59 5.86 3.93 -5.27
N LEU A 60 6.06 5.20 -4.90
CA LEU A 60 7.25 5.98 -5.27
C LEU A 60 8.48 5.64 -4.43
N GLY A 61 8.27 5.06 -3.24
CA GLY A 61 9.33 4.54 -2.39
C GLY A 61 10.04 3.33 -2.99
N VAL A 62 11.23 3.05 -2.45
CA VAL A 62 12.00 1.84 -2.75
C VAL A 62 11.91 0.94 -1.51
N PRO A 63 11.40 -0.29 -1.62
CA PRO A 63 11.36 -1.21 -0.49
C PRO A 63 12.78 -1.55 -0.05
N HIS A 64 12.95 -1.81 1.25
CA HIS A 64 14.21 -2.37 1.72
C HIS A 64 14.43 -3.74 1.07
N THR A 65 15.54 -3.88 0.35
CA THR A 65 15.98 -5.15 -0.22
C THR A 65 17.08 -5.73 0.67
N PRO A 66 17.08 -7.05 0.94
CA PRO A 66 18.13 -7.68 1.74
C PRO A 66 19.54 -7.42 1.18
N ASP A 67 20.53 -7.25 2.06
CA ASP A 67 21.92 -6.96 1.67
C ASP A 67 22.57 -8.07 0.81
N ASN A 68 22.01 -9.29 0.84
CA ASN A 68 22.49 -10.43 0.06
C ASN A 68 21.88 -10.55 -1.34
N PHE A 69 21.03 -9.60 -1.76
CA PHE A 69 20.46 -9.61 -3.11
C PHE A 69 21.50 -9.18 -4.15
N THR A 70 21.57 -9.90 -5.26
CA THR A 70 22.30 -9.43 -6.45
C THR A 70 21.63 -8.18 -7.04
N PRO A 71 22.31 -7.41 -7.91
CA PRO A 71 21.68 -6.29 -8.61
C PRO A 71 20.42 -6.68 -9.38
N GLU A 72 20.42 -7.86 -10.02
CA GLU A 72 19.25 -8.38 -10.75
C GLU A 72 18.09 -8.72 -9.81
N GLN A 73 18.38 -9.35 -8.66
CA GLN A 73 17.37 -9.64 -7.64
C GLN A 73 16.78 -8.36 -7.05
N THR A 74 17.61 -7.34 -6.83
CA THR A 74 17.18 -6.01 -6.37
C THR A 74 16.22 -5.36 -7.36
N ILE A 75 16.58 -5.33 -8.65
CA ILE A 75 15.71 -4.79 -9.71
C ILE A 75 14.40 -5.57 -9.78
N GLY A 76 14.47 -6.91 -9.76
CA GLY A 76 13.30 -7.78 -9.75
C GLY A 76 12.37 -7.53 -8.56
N ALA A 77 12.92 -7.29 -7.38
CA ALA A 77 12.17 -6.96 -6.17
C ALA A 77 11.46 -5.61 -6.27
N VAL A 78 12.16 -4.56 -6.74
CA VAL A 78 11.57 -3.23 -6.95
C VAL A 78 10.45 -3.25 -8.00
N LEU A 79 10.64 -4.00 -9.10
CA LEU A 79 9.60 -4.16 -10.12
C LEU A 79 8.38 -4.90 -9.57
N SER A 80 8.61 -5.98 -8.82
CA SER A 80 7.53 -6.75 -8.18
C SER A 80 6.75 -5.90 -7.18
N TYR A 81 7.46 -5.12 -6.36
CA TYR A 81 6.86 -4.16 -5.44
C TYR A 81 5.95 -3.15 -6.15
N ARG A 82 6.44 -2.49 -7.21
CA ARG A 82 5.66 -1.52 -7.97
C ARG A 82 4.42 -2.12 -8.62
N LYS A 83 4.52 -3.37 -9.11
CA LYS A 83 3.37 -4.11 -9.65
C LYS A 83 2.34 -4.38 -8.56
N ARG A 84 2.74 -4.85 -7.39
CA ARG A 84 1.84 -5.09 -6.25
C ARG A 84 1.14 -3.81 -5.79
N MET A 85 1.86 -2.70 -5.69
CA MET A 85 1.24 -1.40 -5.40
C MET A 85 0.24 -0.96 -6.47
N GLY A 86 0.50 -1.28 -7.74
CA GLY A 86 -0.46 -1.07 -8.82
C GLY A 86 -1.73 -1.92 -8.67
N ILE A 87 -1.57 -3.21 -8.33
CA ILE A 87 -2.69 -4.12 -8.07
C ILE A 87 -3.54 -3.64 -6.89
N LEU A 88 -2.90 -3.26 -5.79
CA LEU A 88 -3.57 -2.72 -4.61
C LEU A 88 -4.36 -1.44 -4.96
N LEU A 89 -3.75 -0.52 -5.72
CA LEU A 89 -4.45 0.69 -6.15
C LEU A 89 -5.68 0.37 -7.02
N GLN A 90 -5.59 -0.60 -7.93
CA GLN A 90 -6.73 -1.04 -8.74
C GLN A 90 -7.86 -1.60 -7.86
N GLN A 91 -7.53 -2.45 -6.88
CA GLN A 91 -8.51 -3.01 -5.95
C GLN A 91 -9.20 -1.93 -5.11
N LEU A 92 -8.48 -0.86 -4.74
CA LEU A 92 -9.08 0.27 -4.03
C LEU A 92 -10.05 1.06 -4.90
N VAL A 93 -9.77 1.23 -6.18
CA VAL A 93 -10.72 1.82 -7.14
C VAL A 93 -11.94 0.92 -7.33
N ASP A 94 -11.75 -0.41 -7.38
CA ASP A 94 -12.85 -1.37 -7.48
C ASP A 94 -13.73 -1.33 -6.22
N LEU A 95 -13.13 -1.15 -5.05
CA LEU A 95 -13.83 -0.98 -3.77
C LEU A 95 -14.60 0.33 -3.71
N GLU A 96 -13.99 1.44 -4.12
CA GLU A 96 -14.65 2.75 -4.24
C GLU A 96 -15.90 2.66 -5.10
N THR A 97 -15.76 2.05 -6.28
CA THR A 97 -16.88 1.81 -7.21
C THR A 97 -17.95 0.93 -6.56
N ALA A 98 -17.56 -0.13 -5.84
CA ALA A 98 -18.50 -1.02 -5.17
C ALA A 98 -19.29 -0.32 -4.05
N ILE A 99 -18.66 0.61 -3.31
CA ILE A 99 -19.32 1.44 -2.29
C ILE A 99 -20.32 2.39 -2.94
N LEU A 100 -19.94 3.07 -4.03
CA LEU A 100 -20.81 3.96 -4.79
C LEU A 100 -22.03 3.22 -5.37
N ASP A 101 -21.82 2.00 -5.87
CA ASP A 101 -22.86 1.12 -6.39
C ASP A 101 -23.71 0.44 -5.30
N LYS A 102 -23.36 0.62 -4.01
CA LYS A 102 -23.96 -0.08 -2.86
C LYS A 102 -23.95 -1.61 -3.01
N ASN A 103 -22.94 -2.16 -3.69
CA ASN A 103 -22.84 -3.59 -3.94
C ASN A 103 -22.11 -4.31 -2.79
N GLN A 104 -22.85 -4.66 -1.74
CA GLN A 104 -22.30 -5.28 -0.52
C GLN A 104 -21.47 -6.54 -0.78
N LYS A 105 -21.89 -7.37 -1.74
CA LYS A 105 -21.14 -8.57 -2.11
C LYS A 105 -19.78 -8.19 -2.70
N LYS A 106 -19.76 -7.25 -3.66
CA LYS A 106 -18.52 -6.79 -4.29
C LYS A 106 -17.60 -6.08 -3.29
N ILE A 107 -18.15 -5.32 -2.34
CA ILE A 107 -17.39 -4.73 -1.23
C ILE A 107 -16.65 -5.82 -0.43
N ALA A 108 -17.37 -6.86 0.01
CA ALA A 108 -16.78 -7.96 0.79
C ALA A 108 -15.73 -8.75 0.01
N ASP A 109 -16.02 -9.07 -1.26
CA ASP A 109 -15.11 -9.80 -2.15
C ASP A 109 -13.84 -8.97 -2.40
N THR A 110 -13.96 -7.65 -2.59
CA THR A 110 -12.83 -6.75 -2.84
C THR A 110 -11.97 -6.55 -1.60
N LEU A 111 -12.57 -6.38 -0.40
CA LEU A 111 -11.81 -6.30 0.85
C LEU A 111 -10.98 -7.56 1.10
N THR A 112 -11.53 -8.74 0.79
CA THR A 112 -10.80 -10.01 0.88
C THR A 112 -9.61 -10.04 -0.09
N ALA A 113 -9.79 -9.55 -1.32
CA ALA A 113 -8.73 -9.47 -2.31
C ALA A 113 -7.61 -8.48 -1.89
N ILE A 114 -7.97 -7.35 -1.28
CA ILE A 114 -7.03 -6.38 -0.73
C ILE A 114 -6.19 -7.03 0.38
N HIS A 115 -6.84 -7.68 1.35
CA HIS A 115 -6.16 -8.36 2.45
C HIS A 115 -5.15 -9.41 1.95
N ASN A 116 -5.55 -10.23 0.97
CA ASN A 116 -4.65 -11.22 0.36
C ASN A 116 -3.45 -10.57 -0.36
N THR A 117 -3.65 -9.41 -0.96
CA THR A 117 -2.60 -8.67 -1.68
C THR A 117 -1.59 -8.08 -0.71
N GLU A 118 -2.07 -7.53 0.42
CA GLU A 118 -1.22 -7.02 1.50
C GLU A 118 -0.38 -8.15 2.11
N LYS A 119 -1.03 -9.24 2.52
CA LYS A 119 -0.36 -10.40 3.11
C LYS A 119 0.74 -10.97 2.21
N ALA A 120 0.43 -11.18 0.93
CA ALA A 120 1.42 -11.65 -0.04
C ALA A 120 2.56 -10.66 -0.28
N GLY A 121 2.34 -9.36 -0.05
CA GLY A 121 3.37 -8.34 -0.02
C GLY A 121 4.25 -8.45 1.22
N HIS A 122 3.66 -8.49 2.42
CA HIS A 122 4.39 -8.59 3.69
C HIS A 122 5.27 -9.84 3.77
N GLU A 123 4.75 -11.00 3.35
CA GLU A 123 5.52 -12.25 3.27
C GLU A 123 6.72 -12.14 2.33
N GLN A 124 6.56 -11.49 1.17
CA GLN A 124 7.63 -11.35 0.18
C GLN A 124 8.77 -10.43 0.66
N PHE A 125 8.44 -9.39 1.44
CA PHE A 125 9.41 -8.38 1.89
C PHE A 125 9.80 -8.52 3.36
N ASN A 126 9.42 -9.63 4.02
CA ASN A 126 9.71 -9.91 5.44
C ASN A 126 9.34 -8.76 6.39
N VAL A 127 8.26 -8.04 6.07
CA VAL A 127 7.73 -7.02 6.99
C VAL A 127 6.96 -7.78 8.07
N LYS A 128 7.42 -7.71 9.33
CA LYS A 128 6.68 -8.28 10.46
C LYS A 128 5.37 -7.50 10.62
N GLU A 129 4.25 -8.21 10.60
CA GLU A 129 2.96 -7.64 11.04
C GLU A 129 3.09 -7.28 12.53
N HIS A 130 2.71 -6.05 12.89
CA HIS A 130 2.82 -5.51 14.26
C HIS A 130 1.44 -5.22 14.86
#